data_AF-A0A2U3NK15-F1
#
_entry.id   AF-A0A2U3NK15-F1
#
_cell.length_a   1.000
_cell.length_b   1.000
_cell.length_c   1.000
_cell.angle_alpha   90.00
_cell.angle_beta   90.00
_cell.angle_gamma   90.00
#
_symmetry.space_group_name_H-M   'P 1'
#
loop_
_entity.id
_entity.type
_entity.pdbx_description
1 polymer ?
#
loop_
_entity_poly.entity_id
_entity_poly.type
_entity_poly.pdbx_seq_one_letter_code
_entity_poly.pdbx_strand_id
1 'polypeptide(L)'
;VEVPGSSWVEIARGHTNKCRLYWVQIIPTIASESTPQQLLFFDHNTPLGPPTPNPKPYITVLPPSDDTVTVQYQWQVGKDEPCCPTGIGTVKFKIGSDGKLQALGAIPHQ
;
A
#
# COMPACT_ATOMS: atom_id res chain seq x y z
N VAL A 1 6.90 -3.85 13.32
CA VAL A 1 7.76 -4.86 13.96
C VAL A 1 8.67 -5.42 12.89
N GLU A 2 9.96 -5.15 12.98
CA GLU A 2 10.97 -5.77 12.12
C GLU A 2 11.32 -7.12 12.76
N VAL A 3 11.21 -8.22 12.01
CA VAL A 3 11.58 -9.55 12.51
C VAL A 3 13.10 -9.66 12.35
N PRO A 4 13.89 -9.88 13.42
CA PRO A 4 15.34 -10.02 13.31
C PRO A 4 15.72 -11.10 12.28
N GLY A 5 16.58 -10.76 11.32
CA GLY A 5 16.96 -11.65 10.22
C GLY A 5 16.03 -11.64 9.01
N SER A 6 14.94 -10.88 9.03
CA SER A 6 14.13 -10.61 7.83
C SER A 6 14.75 -9.52 6.96
N SER A 7 14.43 -9.55 5.68
CA SER A 7 14.75 -8.47 4.73
C SER A 7 13.49 -8.12 3.96
N TRP A 8 13.38 -6.89 3.47
CA TRP A 8 12.26 -6.49 2.63
C TRP A 8 12.49 -6.96 1.20
N VAL A 9 11.47 -7.59 0.61
CA VAL A 9 11.46 -8.02 -0.78
C VAL A 9 10.29 -7.40 -1.52
N GLU A 10 10.51 -7.05 -2.78
CA GLU A 10 9.47 -6.64 -3.70
C GLU A 10 8.60 -7.84 -4.09
N ILE A 11 7.28 -7.68 -3.99
CA ILE A 11 6.31 -8.71 -4.41
C ILE A 11 5.42 -8.26 -5.55
N ALA A 12 5.29 -6.95 -5.76
CA ALA A 12 4.51 -6.40 -6.87
C ALA A 12 4.96 -4.97 -7.15
N ARG A 13 4.73 -4.53 -8.39
CA ARG A 13 4.91 -3.15 -8.82
C ARG A 13 3.94 -2.79 -9.93
N GLY A 14 3.75 -1.50 -10.14
CA GLY A 14 2.94 -0.99 -11.25
C GLY A 14 2.95 0.52 -11.34
N HIS A 15 2.07 1.04 -12.20
CA HIS A 15 1.89 2.48 -12.40
C HIS A 15 0.50 2.78 -12.93
N THR A 16 0.13 4.05 -12.94
CA THR A 16 -1.10 4.54 -13.58
C THR A 16 -0.99 4.50 -15.11
N ASN A 17 -2.11 4.55 -15.84
CA ASN A 17 -2.09 4.42 -17.32
C ASN A 17 -1.28 5.54 -18.00
N LYS A 18 -1.19 6.73 -17.38
CA LYS A 18 -0.35 7.83 -17.88
C LYS A 18 1.13 7.73 -17.47
N CYS A 19 1.55 6.62 -16.86
CA CYS A 19 2.94 6.33 -16.52
C CYS A 19 3.62 7.42 -15.68
N ARG A 20 2.86 8.08 -14.78
CA ARG A 20 3.42 9.13 -13.91
C ARG A 20 3.58 8.65 -12.47
N LEU A 21 2.50 8.13 -11.88
CA LEU A 21 2.51 7.63 -10.51
C LEU A 21 2.82 6.13 -10.53
N TYR A 22 4.00 5.76 -10.06
CA TYR A 22 4.47 4.39 -9.91
C TYR A 22 4.34 3.94 -8.45
N TRP A 23 4.26 2.63 -8.26
CA TRP A 23 4.23 2.03 -6.94
C TRP A 23 5.01 0.70 -6.90
N VAL A 24 5.54 0.39 -5.72
CA VAL A 24 6.19 -0.88 -5.40
C VAL A 24 5.64 -1.37 -4.06
N GLN A 25 5.23 -2.62 -4.01
CA GLN A 25 4.75 -3.29 -2.80
C GLN A 25 5.83 -4.24 -2.28
N ILE A 26 6.14 -4.10 -0.99
CA ILE A 26 7.17 -4.88 -0.31
C ILE A 26 6.62 -5.59 0.92
N ILE A 27 7.18 -6.75 1.23
CA ILE A 27 6.93 -7.53 2.44
C ILE A 27 8.25 -8.00 3.04
N PRO A 28 8.33 -8.29 4.36
CA PRO A 28 9.48 -9.00 4.91
C PRO A 28 9.52 -10.45 4.39
N THR A 29 10.71 -11.00 4.22
CA THR A 29 10.96 -12.38 3.76
C THR A 29 10.32 -13.46 4.64
N ILE A 30 10.11 -13.15 5.92
CA ILE A 30 9.40 -14.02 6.86
C ILE A 30 7.98 -13.49 6.96
N ALA A 31 7.04 -14.16 6.30
CA ALA A 31 5.65 -13.72 6.20
C ALA A 31 4.64 -14.78 6.67
N SER A 32 3.73 -14.38 7.55
CA SER A 32 2.40 -14.97 7.79
C SER A 32 1.29 -14.17 7.09
N GLU A 33 0.03 -14.61 7.18
CA GLU A 33 -1.13 -13.92 6.58
C GLU A 33 -1.28 -12.46 7.04
N SER A 34 -1.03 -12.20 8.33
CA SER A 34 -1.12 -10.86 8.94
C SER A 34 0.18 -10.05 8.86
N THR A 35 1.11 -10.44 7.98
CA THR A 35 2.39 -9.76 7.86
C THR A 35 2.22 -8.33 7.40
N PRO A 36 2.81 -7.35 8.10
CA PRO A 36 2.78 -5.97 7.66
C PRO A 36 3.50 -5.80 6.32
N GLN A 37 2.83 -5.12 5.40
CA GLN A 37 3.31 -4.81 4.06
C GLN A 37 3.47 -3.30 3.93
N GLN A 38 4.30 -2.86 3.00
CA GLN A 38 4.47 -1.44 2.70
C GLN A 38 4.29 -1.21 1.22
N LEU A 39 3.57 -0.14 0.89
CA LEU A 39 3.43 0.36 -0.47
C LEU A 39 4.26 1.64 -0.57
N LEU A 40 5.14 1.71 -1.56
CA LEU A 40 6.01 2.86 -1.80
C LEU A 40 5.61 3.51 -3.13
N PHE A 41 5.42 4.83 -3.12
CA PHE A 41 5.05 5.59 -4.32
C PHE A 41 6.22 6.37 -4.89
N PHE A 42 6.18 6.57 -6.21
CA PHE A 42 7.17 7.33 -6.96
C PHE A 42 6.51 8.19 -8.04
N ASP A 43 7.04 9.40 -8.27
CA ASP A 43 6.81 10.14 -9.52
C ASP A 43 7.96 9.76 -10.46
N HIS A 44 7.67 8.87 -11.42
CA HIS A 44 8.69 8.15 -12.20
C HIS A 44 9.73 7.47 -11.30
N ASN A 45 10.96 7.98 -11.26
CA ASN A 45 12.06 7.47 -10.43
C ASN A 45 12.27 8.28 -9.14
N THR A 46 11.44 9.29 -8.88
CA THR A 46 11.54 10.15 -7.70
C THR A 46 10.69 9.57 -6.57
N PRO A 47 11.27 9.21 -5.41
CA PRO A 47 10.50 8.65 -4.30
C PRO A 47 9.55 9.70 -3.70
N LEU A 48 8.29 9.32 -3.57
CA LEU A 48 7.27 10.08 -2.83
C LEU A 48 7.05 9.51 -1.42
N GLY A 49 7.47 8.26 -1.20
CA GLY A 49 7.37 7.57 0.09
C GLY A 49 6.10 6.74 0.25
N PRO A 50 5.89 6.16 1.45
CA PRO A 50 4.72 5.35 1.74
C PRO A 50 3.46 6.20 2.00
N PRO A 51 2.25 5.66 1.75
CA PRO A 51 1.00 6.36 2.08
C PRO A 51 0.73 6.38 3.59
N THR A 52 1.30 5.46 4.34
CA THR A 52 1.18 5.34 5.80
C THR A 52 2.57 5.29 6.44
N PRO A 53 2.77 5.92 7.62
CA PRO A 53 4.06 5.83 8.32
C PRO A 53 4.34 4.41 8.84
N ASN A 54 3.28 3.68 9.21
CA ASN A 54 3.37 2.31 9.70
C ASN A 54 2.91 1.31 8.61
N PRO A 55 3.65 0.23 8.36
CA PRO A 55 3.23 -0.87 7.48
C PRO A 55 1.89 -1.49 7.94
N LYS A 56 1.07 -1.94 7.00
CA LYS A 56 -0.24 -2.57 7.27
C LYS A 56 -0.34 -3.91 6.53
N PRO A 57 -1.00 -4.93 7.11
CA PRO A 57 -1.24 -6.18 6.41
C PRO A 57 -2.36 -6.02 5.36
N TYR A 58 -2.55 -7.05 4.54
CA TYR A 58 -3.67 -7.18 3.60
C TYR A 58 -3.87 -5.96 2.68
N ILE A 59 -2.77 -5.48 2.08
CA ILE A 59 -2.81 -4.39 1.10
C ILE A 59 -2.99 -4.99 -0.29
N THR A 60 -4.00 -4.51 -1.01
CA THR A 60 -4.21 -4.87 -2.41
C THR A 60 -4.27 -3.62 -3.26
N VAL A 61 -3.40 -3.53 -4.28
CA VAL A 61 -3.50 -2.47 -5.29
C VAL A 61 -4.48 -2.93 -6.36
N LEU A 62 -5.52 -2.13 -6.60
CA LEU A 62 -6.54 -2.40 -7.61
C LEU A 62 -6.06 -2.01 -9.02
N PRO A 63 -6.74 -2.46 -10.09
CA PRO A 63 -6.35 -2.13 -11.46
C PRO A 63 -6.11 -0.63 -11.68
N PRO A 64 -5.12 -0.27 -12.51
CA PRO A 64 -4.71 1.11 -12.67
C PRO A 64 -5.81 1.97 -13.30
N SER A 65 -5.85 3.23 -12.86
CA SER A 65 -6.57 4.29 -13.54
C SER A 65 -5.56 5.23 -14.22
N ASP A 66 -6.05 6.27 -14.91
CA ASP A 66 -5.19 7.19 -15.65
C ASP A 66 -4.19 7.93 -14.76
N ASP A 67 -4.67 8.52 -13.67
CA ASP A 67 -3.89 9.42 -12.80
C ASP A 67 -3.84 8.98 -11.34
N THR A 68 -4.59 7.95 -10.97
CA THR A 68 -4.70 7.51 -9.57
C THR A 68 -4.41 6.03 -9.39
N VAL A 69 -3.80 5.72 -8.24
CA VAL A 69 -3.65 4.34 -7.76
C VAL A 69 -4.70 4.12 -6.68
N THR A 70 -5.59 3.14 -6.88
CA THR A 70 -6.58 2.78 -5.85
C THR A 70 -6.02 1.64 -5.01
N VAL A 71 -5.97 1.82 -3.70
CA VAL A 71 -5.47 0.83 -2.75
C VAL A 71 -6.62 0.39 -1.86
N GLN A 72 -6.83 -0.91 -1.77
CA GLN A 72 -7.69 -1.54 -0.80
C GLN A 72 -6.87 -1.92 0.43
N TYR A 73 -7.35 -1.49 1.59
CA TYR A 73 -6.87 -1.88 2.89
C TYR A 73 -7.89 -2.81 3.52
N GLN A 74 -7.40 -3.85 4.19
CA GLN A 74 -8.22 -4.80 4.93
C GLN A 74 -7.65 -4.99 6.34
N TRP A 75 -8.50 -5.24 7.33
CA TRP A 75 -8.11 -5.41 8.73
C TRP A 75 -9.08 -6.31 9.47
N GLN A 76 -8.59 -6.98 10.51
CA GLN A 76 -9.39 -7.83 11.37
C GLN A 76 -10.34 -6.98 12.23
N VAL A 77 -11.61 -7.38 12.30
CA VAL A 77 -12.64 -6.78 13.15
C VAL A 77 -13.06 -7.80 14.21
N GLY A 78 -13.06 -7.41 15.48
CA GLY A 78 -13.49 -8.28 16.57
C GLY A 78 -12.63 -9.55 16.69
N LYS A 79 -13.19 -10.70 16.30
CA LYS A 79 -12.56 -12.03 16.40
C LYS A 79 -12.20 -12.63 15.05
N ASP A 80 -12.06 -11.80 14.01
CA ASP A 80 -11.63 -12.27 12.70
C ASP A 80 -10.29 -13.03 12.81
N GLU A 81 -10.21 -14.18 12.14
CA GLU A 81 -8.97 -14.91 11.99
C GLU A 81 -8.03 -14.22 10.97
N PRO A 82 -6.70 -14.37 11.09
CA PRO A 82 -5.75 -13.76 10.16
C PRO A 82 -6.00 -14.07 8.67
N CYS A 83 -6.51 -15.26 8.33
CA CYS A 83 -6.77 -15.62 6.93
C CYS A 83 -7.84 -14.76 6.26
N CYS A 84 -8.72 -14.19 7.09
CA CYS A 84 -10.06 -13.84 6.67
C CYS A 84 -10.58 -12.57 7.38
N PRO A 85 -9.84 -11.44 7.35
CA PRO A 85 -10.31 -10.18 7.92
C PRO A 85 -11.56 -9.66 7.19
N THR A 86 -12.51 -9.08 7.91
CA THR A 86 -13.77 -8.58 7.34
C THR A 86 -13.80 -7.07 7.16
N GLY A 87 -12.99 -6.33 7.91
CA GLY A 87 -12.85 -4.88 7.75
C GLY A 87 -12.17 -4.56 6.43
N ILE A 88 -12.79 -3.70 5.62
CA ILE A 88 -12.31 -3.35 4.28
C ILE A 88 -12.58 -1.88 3.98
N GLY A 89 -11.67 -1.23 3.27
CA GLY A 89 -11.86 0.12 2.77
C GLY A 89 -10.89 0.44 1.64
N THR A 90 -11.22 1.44 0.84
CA THR A 90 -10.38 1.86 -0.28
C THR A 90 -10.04 3.33 -0.19
N VAL A 91 -8.87 3.71 -0.71
CA VAL A 91 -8.45 5.09 -0.86
C VAL A 91 -7.67 5.23 -2.16
N LYS A 92 -7.84 6.36 -2.84
CA LYS A 92 -7.12 6.68 -4.06
C LYS A 92 -5.94 7.57 -3.74
N PHE A 93 -4.82 7.34 -4.39
CA PHE A 93 -3.64 8.18 -4.31
C PHE A 93 -3.36 8.83 -5.65
N LYS A 94 -2.94 10.08 -5.63
CA LYS A 94 -2.46 10.82 -6.79
C LYS A 94 -1.23 11.64 -6.43
N ILE A 95 -0.59 12.22 -7.44
CA ILE A 95 0.39 13.27 -7.23
C ILE A 95 -0.37 14.61 -7.17
N GLY A 96 -0.23 15.32 -6.07
CA GLY A 96 -0.82 16.64 -5.85
C GLY A 96 -0.22 17.71 -6.76
N SER A 97 -0.83 18.88 -6.80
CA SER A 97 -0.29 20.04 -7.53
C SER A 97 1.06 20.51 -6.97
N ASP A 98 1.36 20.15 -5.72
CA ASP A 98 2.64 20.39 -5.03
C ASP A 98 3.69 19.32 -5.34
N GLY A 99 3.38 18.35 -6.21
CA GLY A 99 4.28 17.24 -6.56
C GLY A 99 4.39 16.16 -5.49
N LYS A 100 3.60 16.22 -4.41
CA LYS A 100 3.65 15.24 -3.33
C LYS A 100 2.58 14.16 -3.49
N LEU A 101 2.77 13.04 -2.81
CA LEU A 101 1.73 12.03 -2.69
C LEU A 101 0.53 12.60 -1.94
N GLN A 102 -0.66 12.49 -2.52
CA GLN A 102 -1.91 12.95 -1.93
C GLN A 102 -2.92 11.81 -1.87
N ALA A 103 -3.49 11.57 -0.69
CA ALA A 103 -4.64 10.70 -0.51
C ALA A 103 -5.93 11.47 -0.85
N LEU A 104 -6.80 10.84 -1.64
CA LEU A 104 -8.13 11.33 -2.00
C LEU A 104 -9.17 10.64 -1.12
N GLY A 105 -9.17 10.99 0.17
CA GLY A 105 -10.00 10.38 1.20
C GLY A 105 -9.17 9.98 2.42
N ALA A 106 -9.86 9.58 3.49
CA ALA A 106 -9.20 9.06 4.68
C ALA A 106 -8.65 7.66 4.39
N ILE A 107 -7.44 7.38 4.87
CA ILE A 107 -6.91 6.02 4.88
C ILE A 107 -7.68 5.24 5.96
N PRO A 108 -8.34 4.12 5.62
CA PRO A 108 -9.11 3.36 6.58
C PRO A 108 -8.24 2.82 7.72
N HIS A 109 -8.81 2.75 8.93
CA HIS A 109 -8.21 2.09 10.10
C HIS A 109 -6.75 2.54 10.34
N GLN A 110 -6.55 3.86 10.30
CA GLN A 110 -5.23 4.50 10.33
C GLN A 110 -4.58 4.43 11.70
#